data_AF-W1XQE0-F1
#
_entry.id   AF-W1XQE0-F1
#
_cell.length_a   1.000
_cell.length_b   1.000
_cell.length_c   1.000
_cell.angle_alpha   90.00
_cell.angle_beta   90.00
_cell.angle_gamma   90.00
#
_symmetry.space_group_name_H-M   'P 1'
#
loop_
_entity.id
_entity.type
_entity.pdbx_description
1 polymer ?
#
loop_
_entity_poly.entity_id
_entity_poly.type
_entity_poly.pdbx_seq_one_letter_code
_entity_poly.pdbx_strand_id
1 'polypeptide(L)' 'MLENFVPPYNASVIERLQDNHYISLGKLNMDEFAMGGSTENSALAKTTNPWNADCVPGGSSGGSAAAVS' A
#
# COMPACT_ATOMS: atom_id res chain seq x y z
N MET A 1 -6.49 -11.67 -7.84
CA MET A 1 -6.49 -10.24 -8.24
C MET A 1 -7.83 -9.56 -7.98
N LEU A 2 -7.82 -8.42 -7.29
CA LEU A 2 -8.99 -7.58 -6.96
C LEU A 2 -8.89 -6.19 -7.63
N GLU A 3 -8.25 -6.12 -8.81
CA GLU A 3 -7.83 -4.86 -9.46
C GLU A 3 -8.94 -3.81 -9.57
N ASN A 4 -10.16 -4.23 -9.91
CA ASN A 4 -11.32 -3.34 -10.09
C ASN A 4 -12.38 -3.48 -8.99
N PHE A 5 -12.05 -4.11 -7.86
CA PHE A 5 -12.99 -4.28 -6.76
C PHE A 5 -13.21 -2.96 -6.01
N VAL A 6 -14.46 -2.53 -5.90
CA VAL A 6 -14.89 -1.38 -5.11
C VAL A 6 -15.55 -1.89 -3.83
N PRO A 7 -14.94 -1.69 -2.64
CA PRO A 7 -15.52 -2.14 -1.38
C PRO A 7 -16.85 -1.43 -1.07
N PRO A 8 -17.86 -2.13 -0.52
CA PRO A 8 -19.16 -1.52 -0.19
C PRO A 8 -19.19 -0.79 1.17
N TYR A 9 -18.11 -0.86 1.96
CA TYR A 9 -18.00 -0.22 3.27
C TYR A 9 -16.56 0.19 3.58
N ASN A 10 -16.40 1.09 4.55
CA ASN A 10 -15.09 1.54 5.03
C ASN A 10 -14.57 0.61 6.13
N ALA A 11 -13.24 0.48 6.23
CA ALA A 11 -12.63 -0.12 7.40
C ALA A 11 -12.78 0.81 8.62
N SER A 12 -12.92 0.27 9.83
CA SER A 12 -13.14 1.08 11.04
C SER A 12 -12.01 2.09 11.32
N VAL A 13 -10.78 1.83 10.87
CA VAL A 13 -9.69 2.80 10.96
C VAL A 13 -9.89 3.99 10.02
N ILE A 14 -10.45 3.77 8.82
CA ILE A 14 -10.76 4.83 7.85
C ILE A 14 -11.90 5.70 8.38
N GLU A 15 -12.93 5.10 8.98
CA GLU A 15 -14.03 5.84 9.64
C GLU A 15 -13.49 6.77 10.73
N ARG A 16 -12.65 6.26 11.64
CA ARG A 16 -12.01 7.08 12.68
C ARG A 16 -11.13 8.20 12.13
N LEU A 17 -10.39 7.94 11.05
CA LEU A 17 -9.58 8.96 10.39
C LEU A 17 -10.47 10.05 9.77
N GLN A 18 -11.56 9.67 9.11
CA GLN A 18 -12.53 10.61 8.54
C GLN A 18 -13.19 11.48 9.61
N ASP A 19 -13.52 10.91 10.77
CA ASP A 19 -14.03 11.66 11.93
C ASP A 19 -13.02 12.71 12.46
N ASN A 20 -11.72 12.53 12.16
CA ASN A 20 -10.64 13.46 12.49
C ASN A 20 -10.20 14.30 11.28
N HIS A 21 -11.06 14.46 10.26
CA HIS A 21 -10.82 15.28 9.07
C HIS A 21 -9.58 14.88 8.25
N TYR A 22 -9.23 13.59 8.25
CA TYR A 22 -8.19 13.04 7.37
C TYR A 22 -8.50 13.27 5.89
N ILE A 23 -7.47 13.59 5.11
CA ILE A 23 -7.53 13.67 3.65
C ILE A 23 -6.86 12.43 3.06
N SER A 24 -7.63 11.65 2.28
CA SER A 24 -7.08 10.49 1.58
C SER A 24 -6.36 10.88 0.30
N LEU A 25 -5.08 10.51 0.20
CA LEU A 25 -4.27 10.67 -1.01
C LEU A 25 -4.39 9.47 -1.98
N GLY A 26 -4.97 8.36 -1.53
CA GLY A 26 -5.13 7.15 -2.34
C GLY A 26 -4.66 5.88 -1.63
N LYS A 27 -4.53 4.81 -2.41
CA LYS A 27 -4.10 3.48 -1.96
C LYS A 27 -2.63 3.27 -2.29
N LEU A 28 -1.92 2.55 -1.43
CA LEU A 28 -0.50 2.24 -1.59
C LEU A 28 -0.30 0.77 -1.97
N ASN A 29 0.80 0.50 -2.67
CA ASN A 29 1.10 -0.82 -3.22
C ASN A 29 1.56 -1.82 -2.14
N MET A 30 1.33 -3.11 -2.38
CA MET A 30 1.69 -4.20 -1.47
C MET A 30 1.97 -5.51 -2.22
N ASP A 31 2.64 -6.47 -1.56
CA ASP A 31 2.70 -7.85 -2.08
C ASP A 31 1.28 -8.43 -2.26
N GLU A 32 1.08 -9.27 -3.29
CA GLU A 32 -0.24 -9.85 -3.57
C GLU A 32 -0.78 -10.59 -2.34
N PHE A 33 -2.00 -10.23 -1.92
CA PHE A 33 -2.65 -10.71 -0.70
C PHE A 33 -1.79 -10.61 0.58
N ALA A 34 -0.88 -9.63 0.64
CA ALA A 34 0.07 -9.43 1.72
C ALA A 34 1.11 -10.57 1.89
N MET A 35 1.23 -11.47 0.91
CA MET A 35 2.11 -12.63 0.97
C MET A 35 3.45 -12.34 0.31
N GLY A 36 4.34 -11.70 1.06
CA GLY A 36 5.69 -11.40 0.63
C GLY A 36 6.42 -10.48 1.61
N GLY A 37 7.72 -10.30 1.39
CA GLY A 37 8.61 -9.51 2.24
C GLY A 37 9.37 -8.41 1.50
N SER A 38 9.07 -8.17 0.21
CA SER A 38 9.81 -7.22 -0.63
C SER A 38 8.92 -6.32 -1.50
N THR A 39 7.59 -6.55 -1.53
CA THR A 39 6.63 -5.85 -2.42
C THR A 39 6.86 -6.12 -3.91
N GLU A 40 7.73 -7.07 -4.24
CA GLU A 40 7.98 -7.47 -5.63
C GLU A 40 6.91 -8.40 -6.18
N ASN A 41 6.19 -9.11 -5.32
CA ASN A 41 5.09 -9.98 -5.71
C ASN A 41 3.77 -9.20 -5.84
N SER A 42 3.83 -7.88 -5.97
CA SER A 42 2.64 -7.08 -6.27
C SER A 42 2.05 -7.50 -7.62
N ALA A 43 0.73 -7.64 -7.65
CA ALA A 43 -0.03 -7.91 -8.86
C ALA A 43 -0.09 -6.72 -9.84
N LEU A 44 0.29 -5.51 -9.41
CA LEU A 44 0.11 -4.28 -10.18
C LEU A 44 1.44 -3.69 -10.69
N ALA A 45 2.39 -3.44 -9.80
CA ALA A 45 3.67 -2.82 -10.15
C ALA A 45 4.72 -3.09 -9.06
N LYS A 46 6.01 -2.97 -9.40
CA LYS A 46 7.08 -3.06 -8.40
C LYS A 46 7.33 -1.69 -7.75
N THR A 47 7.29 -1.64 -6.42
CA THR A 47 7.71 -0.47 -5.66
C THR A 47 9.22 -0.52 -5.45
N THR A 48 9.92 0.60 -5.63
CA THR A 48 11.37 0.74 -5.34
C THR A 48 11.61 1.43 -4.01
N ASN A 49 12.79 1.23 -3.42
CA ASN A 49 13.19 1.94 -2.20
C ASN A 49 13.61 3.39 -2.52
N PRO A 50 13.06 4.41 -1.85
CA PRO A 50 13.37 5.82 -2.14
C PRO A 50 14.82 6.20 -1.77
N TRP A 51 15.46 5.45 -0.87
CA TRP A 51 16.86 5.69 -0.47
C TRP A 51 17.87 5.08 -1.45
N ASN A 52 17.47 4.04 -2.18
CA ASN A 52 18.25 3.41 -3.24
C ASN A 52 17.33 2.65 -4.19
N ALA A 53 17.20 3.13 -5.43
CA ALA A 53 16.31 2.54 -6.43
C ALA A 53 16.66 1.08 -6.82
N ASP A 54 17.90 0.65 -6.57
CA ASP A 54 18.36 -0.73 -6.82
C ASP A 54 17.98 -1.70 -5.67
N CYS A 55 17.38 -1.19 -4.59
CA CYS A 55 16.97 -1.97 -3.43
C CYS A 55 15.45 -2.07 -3.29
N VAL A 56 15.01 -3.13 -2.62
CA VAL A 56 13.59 -3.34 -2.29
C VAL A 56 13.15 -2.44 -1.13
N PRO A 57 11.89 -1.99 -1.10
CA PRO A 57 11.33 -1.20 0.01
C PRO A 57 10.90 -2.05 1.21
N GLY A 58 11.13 -3.37 1.16
CA GLY A 58 10.56 -4.34 2.10
C GLY A 58 9.11 -4.73 1.73
N GLY A 59 8.43 -5.48 2.58
CA GLY A 59 7.09 -5.98 2.30
C GLY A 59 6.41 -6.65 3.51
N SER A 60 5.10 -6.87 3.46
CA SER A 60 4.23 -6.60 2.30
C SER A 60 3.80 -5.14 2.14
N SER A 61 4.00 -4.31 3.17
CA SER A 61 3.62 -2.88 3.17
C SER A 61 4.69 -1.96 2.56
N GLY A 62 5.41 -2.39 1.51
CA GLY A 62 6.52 -1.62 0.95
C GLY A 62 6.09 -0.32 0.26
N GLY A 63 4.90 -0.28 -0.35
CA GLY A 63 4.33 0.98 -0.88
C GLY A 63 4.09 2.01 0.22
N SER A 64 3.65 1.56 1.40
CA SER A 64 3.47 2.43 2.57
C SER A 64 4.79 2.97 3.09
N ALA A 65 5.82 2.12 3.21
CA ALA A 65 7.14 2.53 3.66
C ALA A 65 7.79 3.52 2.67
N ALA A 66 7.73 3.22 1.37
CA ALA A 66 8.32 4.04 0.33
C ALA A 66 7.64 5.41 0.19
N ALA A 67 6.32 5.52 0.37
CA ALA A 67 5.59 6.78 0.22
C ALA A 67 5.82 7.78 1.37
N VAL A 68 6.19 7.29 2.56
CA VAL A 68 6.43 8.12 3.75
C VAL A 68 7.89 8.57 3.86
N SER A 69 8.82 7.81 3.27
CA SER A 69 10.26 7.98 3.43
C SER A 69 10.86 9.08 2.54
#